data_AF-A0A8K0WJP7-F1
#
_entry.id   AF-A0A8K0WJP7-F1
#
_cell.length_a   1.000
_cell.length_b   1.000
_cell.length_c   1.000
_cell.angle_alpha   90.00
_cell.angle_beta   90.00
_cell.angle_gamma   90.00
#
_symmetry.space_group_name_H-M   'P 1'
#
loop_
_entity.id
_entity.type
_entity.pdbx_description
1 polymer ?
#
loop_
_entity_poly.entity_id
_entity_poly.type
_entity_poly.pdbx_seq_one_letter_code
_entity_poly.pdbx_strand_id
1 'polypeptide(L)'
;DLSHCPLSDRDKELLEKFWTELENDRMEHCARCQETWFDMGLKDGICKRCIAKDKNKKEDEPWFFSAENHLDFGLTPVFLPQLTIVEEMLIAPVHVFVNVMQVRGQQYKYRGHIVHFLRDVGKVYRQLPLLPPELDVILLRPPN
;
A
#
# COMPACT_ATOMS: atom_id res chain seq x y z
N ASP A 1 3.14 2.21 -44.07
CA ASP A 1 4.02 3.36 -43.85
C ASP A 1 4.15 3.55 -42.35
N LEU A 2 5.30 3.19 -41.78
CA LEU A 2 5.59 3.19 -40.33
C LEU A 2 6.34 4.47 -39.90
N SER A 3 6.39 5.47 -40.78
CA SER A 3 7.14 6.72 -40.58
C SER A 3 6.41 7.75 -39.72
N HIS A 4 5.10 7.59 -39.53
CA HIS A 4 4.31 8.49 -38.69
C HIS A 4 4.53 8.20 -37.20
N CYS A 5 4.75 9.27 -36.42
CA CYS A 5 4.75 9.19 -34.97
C CYS A 5 3.42 8.56 -34.51
N PRO A 6 3.44 7.48 -33.71
CA PRO A 6 2.24 6.78 -33.29
C PRO A 6 1.39 7.57 -32.29
N LEU A 7 1.90 8.70 -31.78
CA LEU A 7 1.23 9.59 -30.83
C LEU A 7 0.90 10.90 -31.52
N SER A 8 -0.37 11.31 -31.43
CA SER A 8 -0.76 12.66 -31.79
C SER A 8 -0.20 13.68 -30.78
N ASP A 9 -0.18 14.96 -31.14
CA ASP A 9 0.29 16.00 -30.20
C ASP A 9 -0.58 16.07 -28.94
N ARG A 10 -1.89 15.81 -29.08
CA ARG A 10 -2.80 15.64 -27.94
C ARG A 10 -2.40 14.47 -27.03
N ASP A 11 -1.96 13.35 -27.59
CA ASP A 11 -1.53 12.20 -26.80
C ASP A 11 -0.24 12.50 -26.04
N LYS A 12 0.67 13.29 -26.62
CA LYS A 12 1.89 13.76 -25.95
C LYS A 12 1.56 14.67 -24.77
N GLU A 13 0.65 15.63 -24.95
CA GLU A 13 0.18 16.50 -23.85
C GLU A 13 -0.44 15.68 -22.69
N LEU A 14 -1.25 14.66 -23.03
CA LEU A 14 -1.84 13.78 -22.02
C LEU A 14 -0.78 12.96 -21.28
N LEU A 15 0.22 12.44 -22.00
CA LEU A 15 1.34 11.70 -21.40
C LEU A 15 2.18 12.59 -20.49
N GLU A 16 2.55 13.78 -20.94
CA GLU A 16 3.31 14.75 -20.14
C GLU A 16 2.55 15.11 -18.86
N LYS A 17 1.24 15.38 -18.97
CA LYS A 17 0.39 15.62 -17.81
C LYS A 17 0.36 14.43 -16.87
N PHE A 18 0.14 13.22 -17.39
CA PHE A 18 0.10 12.00 -16.58
C PHE A 18 1.42 11.78 -15.81
N TRP A 19 2.56 11.88 -16.48
CA TRP A 19 3.86 11.70 -15.83
C TRP A 19 4.14 12.79 -14.80
N THR A 20 3.75 14.04 -15.10
CA THR A 20 3.88 15.16 -14.14
C THR A 20 3.05 14.92 -12.89
N GLU A 21 1.78 14.51 -13.03
CA GLU A 21 0.93 14.19 -11.87
C GLU A 21 1.47 12.99 -11.11
N LEU A 22 1.93 11.94 -11.80
CA LEU A 22 2.49 10.75 -11.16
C LEU A 22 3.79 11.03 -10.38
N GLU A 23 4.64 11.93 -10.89
CA GLU A 23 5.89 12.32 -10.20
C GLU A 23 5.63 13.24 -8.99
N ASN A 24 4.55 14.01 -9.06
CA ASN A 24 4.06 14.85 -7.96
C ASN A 24 3.26 14.04 -6.93
N ASP A 25 2.80 12.84 -7.27
CA ASP A 25 2.09 11.93 -6.36
C ASP A 25 3.09 11.32 -5.36
N ARG A 26 3.36 12.09 -4.29
CA ARG A 26 4.29 11.73 -3.22
C ARG A 26 3.51 11.46 -1.95
N MET A 27 3.93 10.42 -1.23
CA MET A 27 3.39 10.18 0.09
C MET A 27 3.80 11.31 1.04
N GLU A 28 2.82 11.80 1.77
CA GLU A 28 2.96 12.78 2.83
C GLU A 28 3.13 12.06 4.17
N HIS A 29 3.84 12.67 5.13
CA HIS A 29 4.03 12.10 6.47
C HIS A 29 3.41 13.01 7.53
N CYS A 30 2.58 12.44 8.41
CA CYS A 30 1.95 13.16 9.52
C CYS A 30 2.76 12.98 10.81
N ALA A 31 3.27 14.07 11.37
CA ALA A 31 4.05 14.06 12.60
C ALA A 31 3.26 13.67 13.87
N ARG A 32 1.92 13.60 13.80
CA ARG A 32 1.06 13.26 14.95
C ARG A 32 0.68 11.80 15.01
N CYS A 33 0.13 11.26 13.93
CA CYS A 33 -0.25 9.85 13.88
C CYS A 33 0.86 8.95 13.31
N GLN A 34 2.01 9.51 12.91
CA GLN A 34 3.16 8.81 12.33
C GLN A 34 2.86 8.05 11.02
N GLU A 35 1.69 8.26 10.42
CA GLU A 35 1.31 7.64 9.16
C GLU A 35 1.93 8.38 7.97
N THR A 36 2.29 7.60 6.95
CA THR A 36 2.76 8.10 5.67
C THR A 36 1.80 7.62 4.58
N TRP A 37 1.13 8.54 3.89
CA TRP A 37 0.12 8.22 2.86
C TRP A 37 -0.07 9.33 1.84
N PHE A 38 -0.81 9.07 0.76
CA PHE A 38 -1.18 10.07 -0.24
C PHE A 38 -2.34 10.96 0.23
N ASP A 39 -2.42 12.19 -0.26
CA ASP A 39 -3.55 13.13 -0.07
C ASP A 39 -3.96 13.37 1.41
N MET A 40 -3.04 13.23 2.36
CA MET A 40 -3.26 13.47 3.78
C MET A 40 -3.63 14.93 4.07
N GLY A 41 -3.21 15.85 3.19
CA GLY A 41 -3.55 17.28 3.25
C GLY A 41 -2.98 17.95 4.49
N LEU A 42 -1.66 17.87 4.63
CA LEU A 42 -0.96 18.35 5.81
C LEU A 42 -1.14 19.86 6.01
N LYS A 43 -1.37 20.27 7.26
CA LYS A 43 -1.21 21.65 7.74
C LYS A 43 -0.23 21.62 8.90
N ASP A 44 0.85 22.38 8.80
CA ASP A 44 1.92 22.42 9.80
C ASP A 44 2.44 21.02 10.18
N GLY A 45 2.51 20.11 9.19
CA GLY A 45 2.95 18.72 9.38
C GLY A 45 1.89 17.78 9.96
N ILE A 46 0.64 18.22 10.12
CA ILE A 46 -0.46 17.45 10.71
C ILE A 46 -1.56 17.17 9.67
N CYS A 47 -1.99 15.92 9.51
CA CYS A 47 -2.99 15.55 8.53
C CYS A 47 -4.42 16.01 8.90
N LYS A 48 -5.29 16.11 7.88
CA LYS A 48 -6.71 16.48 8.04
C LYS A 48 -7.43 15.62 9.08
N ARG A 49 -7.11 14.33 9.17
CA ARG A 49 -7.72 13.39 10.11
C ARG A 49 -7.40 13.73 11.57
N CYS A 50 -6.13 14.02 11.87
CA CYS A 50 -5.70 14.43 13.20
C CYS A 50 -6.34 15.77 13.59
N ILE A 51 -6.29 16.76 12.69
CA ILE A 51 -6.92 18.08 12.92
C ILE A 51 -8.42 17.93 13.20
N ALA A 52 -9.12 17.07 12.46
CA ALA A 52 -10.55 16.82 12.67
C ALA A 52 -10.84 16.15 14.01
N LYS A 53 -10.01 15.18 14.42
CA LYS A 53 -10.14 14.49 15.72
C LYS A 53 -9.96 15.44 16.89
N ASP A 54 -9.00 16.36 16.77
CA ASP A 54 -8.63 17.26 17.86
C ASP A 54 -9.35 18.62 17.81
N LYS A 55 -10.31 18.82 16.88
CA LYS A 55 -10.97 20.11 16.65
C LYS A 55 -11.62 20.71 17.91
N ASN A 56 -12.14 19.86 18.79
CA ASN A 56 -12.85 20.25 20.02
C ASN A 56 -12.11 19.78 21.30
N LYS A 57 -10.83 19.44 21.16
CA LYS A 57 -9.98 18.99 22.27
C LYS A 57 -9.86 20.09 23.32
N LYS A 58 -10.03 19.76 24.60
CA LYS A 58 -9.80 20.70 25.70
C LYS A 58 -8.30 20.89 25.96
N GLU A 59 -7.92 21.96 26.66
CA GLU A 59 -6.52 22.28 26.93
C GLU A 59 -5.84 21.23 27.83
N ASP A 60 -6.60 20.62 28.75
CA ASP A 60 -6.18 19.58 29.69
C ASP A 60 -6.16 18.16 29.10
N GLU A 61 -6.78 17.95 27.93
CA GLU A 61 -6.79 16.66 27.26
C GLU A 61 -5.50 16.47 26.43
N PRO A 62 -4.98 15.24 26.31
CA PRO A 62 -3.90 14.95 25.36
C PRO A 62 -4.41 15.00 23.92
N TRP A 63 -3.50 15.10 22.94
CA TRP A 63 -3.86 14.92 21.53
C TRP A 63 -4.37 13.48 21.27
N PHE A 64 -5.32 13.31 20.35
CA PHE A 64 -5.93 11.99 20.12
C PHE A 64 -4.91 10.92 19.72
N PHE A 65 -3.93 11.22 18.87
CA PHE A 65 -2.79 10.34 18.62
C PHE A 65 -1.57 10.92 19.32
N SER A 66 -1.24 10.41 20.51
CA SER A 66 -0.09 10.88 21.28
C SER A 66 0.46 9.80 22.21
N ALA A 67 1.69 10.01 22.69
CA ALA A 67 2.28 9.16 23.71
C ALA A 67 1.51 9.25 25.05
N GLU A 68 0.95 10.41 25.37
CA GLU A 68 0.23 10.68 26.63
C GLU A 68 -1.01 9.79 26.81
N ASN A 69 -1.65 9.38 25.72
CA ASN A 69 -2.80 8.48 25.75
C ASN A 69 -2.50 7.08 25.20
N HIS A 70 -1.20 6.73 25.04
CA HIS A 70 -0.74 5.45 24.51
C HIS A 70 -1.25 5.12 23.10
N LEU A 71 -1.54 6.14 22.28
CA LEU A 71 -1.91 6.00 20.87
C LEU A 71 -0.79 6.43 19.91
N ASP A 72 0.41 6.68 20.44
CA ASP A 72 1.65 6.76 19.68
C ASP A 72 2.42 5.44 19.86
N PHE A 73 2.52 4.67 18.77
CA PHE A 73 3.26 3.41 18.74
C PHE A 73 4.79 3.61 18.64
N GLY A 74 5.24 4.86 18.47
CA GLY A 74 6.64 5.21 18.29
C GLY A 74 7.20 4.73 16.97
N LEU A 75 8.52 4.83 16.85
CA LEU A 75 9.25 4.31 15.69
C LEU A 75 9.29 2.78 15.72
N THR A 76 9.29 2.18 14.53
CA THR A 76 9.57 0.74 14.38
C THR A 76 10.91 0.41 15.06
N PRO A 77 10.94 -0.50 16.04
CA PRO A 77 12.16 -0.79 16.76
C PRO A 77 13.30 -1.25 15.84
N VAL A 78 14.49 -0.70 16.05
CA VAL A 78 15.68 -0.94 15.19
C VAL A 78 16.15 -2.40 15.18
N PHE A 79 15.75 -3.19 16.17
CA PHE A 79 16.05 -4.62 16.25
C PHE A 79 15.14 -5.49 15.36
N LEU A 80 14.05 -4.93 14.82
CA LEU A 80 13.21 -5.66 13.90
C LEU A 80 13.91 -5.75 12.54
N PRO A 81 13.94 -6.94 11.92
CA PRO A 81 14.49 -7.08 10.58
C PRO A 81 13.65 -6.28 9.59
N GLN A 82 14.29 -5.69 8.58
CA GLN A 82 13.57 -5.21 7.41
C GLN A 82 12.98 -6.40 6.67
N LEU A 83 11.67 -6.35 6.41
CA LEU A 83 11.00 -7.37 5.62
C LEU A 83 11.27 -7.12 4.15
N THR A 84 11.49 -8.20 3.40
CA THR A 84 11.45 -8.15 1.94
C THR A 84 10.02 -7.89 1.48
N ILE A 85 9.84 -7.38 0.25
CA ILE A 85 8.51 -7.19 -0.37
C ILE A 85 7.68 -8.48 -0.30
N VAL A 86 8.32 -9.64 -0.47
CA VAL A 86 7.64 -10.94 -0.39
C VAL A 86 7.14 -11.23 1.02
N GLU A 87 7.94 -10.96 2.05
CA GLU A 87 7.55 -11.17 3.45
C GLU A 87 6.45 -10.21 3.88
N GLU A 88 6.52 -8.94 3.48
CA GLU A 88 5.43 -7.97 3.68
C GLU A 88 4.13 -8.46 3.03
N MET A 89 4.22 -8.92 1.77
CA MET A 89 3.07 -9.51 1.07
C MET A 89 2.56 -10.80 1.75
N LEU A 90 3.37 -11.52 2.52
CA LEU A 90 2.97 -12.72 3.26
C LEU A 90 2.18 -12.38 4.53
N ILE A 91 2.46 -11.26 5.19
CA ILE A 91 1.71 -10.79 6.37
C ILE A 91 0.63 -9.76 6.07
N ALA A 92 0.54 -9.29 4.82
CA ALA A 92 -0.47 -8.32 4.42
C ALA A 92 -1.89 -8.84 4.77
N PRO A 93 -2.76 -7.97 5.34
CA PRO A 93 -4.12 -8.34 5.76
C PRO A 93 -5.01 -8.73 4.57
N VAL A 94 -4.64 -8.26 3.38
CA VAL A 94 -5.31 -8.57 2.12
C VAL A 94 -4.30 -9.23 1.19
N HIS A 95 -4.63 -10.43 0.73
CA HIS A 95 -3.87 -11.10 -0.31
C HIS A 95 -4.55 -10.87 -1.67
N VAL A 96 -3.83 -10.21 -2.58
CA VAL A 96 -4.30 -9.91 -3.93
C VAL A 96 -3.86 -10.99 -4.89
N PHE A 97 -4.79 -11.56 -5.64
CA PHE A 97 -4.49 -12.50 -6.72
C PHE A 97 -4.70 -11.82 -8.09
N VAL A 98 -3.63 -11.74 -8.89
CA VAL A 98 -3.67 -11.17 -10.24
C VAL A 98 -3.17 -12.21 -11.24
N ASN A 99 -3.96 -12.46 -12.30
CA ASN A 99 -3.53 -13.31 -13.40
C ASN A 99 -2.75 -12.49 -14.44
N VAL A 100 -1.44 -12.70 -14.47
CA VAL A 100 -0.52 -12.09 -15.43
C VAL A 100 -0.11 -13.14 -16.47
N MET A 101 -0.36 -12.85 -17.75
CA MET A 101 0.02 -13.71 -18.86
C MET A 101 1.08 -13.02 -19.72
N GLN A 102 2.11 -13.76 -20.09
CA GLN A 102 3.09 -13.31 -21.09
C GLN A 102 2.56 -13.62 -22.48
N VAL A 103 2.47 -12.60 -23.33
CA VAL A 103 2.10 -12.77 -24.74
C VAL A 103 3.34 -12.73 -25.63
N ARG A 104 3.24 -13.26 -26.85
CA ARG A 104 4.34 -13.23 -27.82
C ARG A 104 4.85 -11.80 -28.00
N GLY A 105 6.17 -11.62 -27.95
CA GLY A 105 6.81 -10.30 -28.03
C GLY A 105 7.26 -9.70 -26.70
N GLN A 106 7.40 -10.50 -25.64
CA GLN A 106 7.84 -10.07 -24.30
C GLN A 106 6.94 -9.02 -23.62
N GLN A 107 5.70 -8.88 -24.07
CA GLN A 107 4.72 -8.00 -23.43
C GLN A 107 3.93 -8.78 -22.37
N TYR A 108 3.63 -8.13 -21.24
CA TYR A 108 2.74 -8.66 -20.21
C TYR A 108 1.32 -8.15 -20.43
N LYS A 109 0.35 -9.06 -20.35
CA LYS A 109 -1.08 -8.73 -20.39
C LYS A 109 -1.76 -9.30 -19.15
N TYR A 110 -2.60 -8.50 -18.51
CA TYR A 110 -3.51 -8.95 -17.46
C TYR A 110 -4.89 -9.27 -18.06
N ARG A 111 -5.55 -10.32 -17.56
CA ARG A 111 -6.94 -10.66 -17.95
C ARG A 111 -7.65 -11.34 -16.78
N GLY A 112 -8.93 -11.01 -16.60
CA GLY A 112 -9.80 -11.61 -15.58
C GLY A 112 -10.08 -10.66 -14.43
N HIS A 113 -10.69 -11.20 -13.38
CA HIS A 113 -11.01 -10.45 -12.17
C HIS A 113 -9.82 -10.43 -11.21
N ILE A 114 -9.56 -9.27 -10.61
CA ILE A 114 -8.68 -9.16 -9.44
C ILE A 114 -9.50 -9.60 -8.24
N VAL A 115 -9.05 -10.63 -7.53
CA VAL A 115 -9.73 -11.15 -6.34
C VAL A 115 -8.90 -10.81 -5.11
N HIS A 116 -9.58 -10.26 -4.11
CA HIS A 116 -9.01 -9.92 -2.82
C HIS A 116 -9.48 -10.96 -1.81
N PHE A 117 -8.54 -11.68 -1.19
CA PHE A 117 -8.83 -12.57 -0.08
C PHE A 117 -8.39 -11.90 1.21
N LEU A 118 -9.30 -11.80 2.17
CA LEU A 118 -8.93 -11.46 3.54
C LEU A 118 -8.04 -12.60 4.06
N ARG A 119 -6.83 -12.25 4.52
CA ARG A 119 -6.02 -13.18 5.30
C ARG A 119 -6.45 -13.14 6.75
N ASP A 120 -6.11 -14.20 7.47
CA ASP A 120 -6.41 -14.34 8.89
C ASP A 120 -5.61 -13.32 9.72
N VAL A 121 -6.13 -12.10 9.81
CA VAL A 121 -5.56 -10.97 10.56
C VAL A 121 -5.57 -11.19 12.08
N GLY A 122 -6.19 -12.28 12.56
CA GLY A 122 -6.21 -12.64 13.97
C GLY A 122 -5.01 -13.48 14.44
N LYS A 123 -4.24 -14.06 13.52
CA LYS A 123 -3.09 -14.92 13.86
C LYS A 123 -1.82 -14.08 14.03
N VAL A 124 -1.17 -14.23 15.19
CA VAL A 124 0.14 -13.62 15.47
C VAL A 124 1.23 -14.60 15.06
N TYR A 125 2.00 -14.25 14.02
CA TYR A 125 3.12 -15.06 13.54
C TYR A 125 4.39 -14.75 14.34
N ARG A 126 5.13 -15.79 14.71
CA ARG A 126 6.44 -15.66 15.41
C ARG A 126 7.62 -15.78 14.46
N GLN A 127 7.42 -16.36 13.27
CA GLN A 127 8.45 -16.60 12.28
C GLN A 127 7.84 -16.59 10.87
N LEU A 128 8.61 -16.10 9.91
CA LEU A 128 8.31 -16.10 8.47
C LEU A 128 9.52 -16.64 7.68
N PRO A 129 9.31 -17.18 6.47
CA PRO A 129 8.02 -17.56 5.89
C PRO A 129 7.40 -18.76 6.63
N LEU A 130 6.08 -18.93 6.51
CA LEU A 130 5.39 -20.10 7.04
C LEU A 130 5.92 -21.39 6.41
N LEU A 131 6.07 -22.43 7.21
CA LEU A 131 6.44 -23.75 6.71
C LEU A 131 5.25 -24.35 5.92
N PRO A 132 5.49 -25.25 4.95
CA PRO A 132 4.42 -25.88 4.19
C PRO A 132 3.29 -26.52 5.04
N PRO A 133 3.56 -27.14 6.21
CA PRO A 133 2.51 -27.65 7.10
C PRO A 133 1.70 -26.57 7.83
N GLU A 134 2.20 -25.34 7.90
CA GLU A 134 1.56 -24.20 8.57
C GLU A 134 0.67 -23.39 7.62
N LEU A 135 0.65 -23.75 6.34
CA LEU A 135 -0.15 -23.09 5.31
C LEU A 135 -1.55 -23.75 5.21
N ASP A 136 -2.59 -22.93 5.27
CA ASP A 136 -3.95 -23.31 4.87
C ASP A 136 -4.02 -23.40 3.33
N VAL A 137 -3.52 -24.50 2.76
CA VAL A 137 -3.44 -24.69 1.30
C VAL A 137 -4.72 -25.31 0.73
N ILE A 138 -5.32 -24.65 -0.27
CA ILE A 138 -6.35 -25.27 -1.12
C ILE A 138 -5.71 -25.64 -2.45
N LEU A 139 -5.62 -26.95 -2.72
CA LEU A 139 -4.98 -27.49 -3.92
C LEU A 139 -6.07 -27.97 -4.89
N LEU A 140 -6.43 -27.14 -5.87
CA LEU A 140 -7.39 -27.48 -6.91
C LEU A 140 -6.67 -28.13 -8.09
N ARG A 141 -6.86 -29.43 -8.26
CA ARG A 141 -6.33 -30.19 -9.39
C ARG A 141 -7.48 -30.49 -10.36
N PRO A 142 -7.42 -30.06 -11.63
CA PRO A 142 -8.41 -30.46 -12.62
C PRO A 142 -8.32 -31.98 -12.89
N PRO A 143 -9.40 -32.62 -13.35
CA PRO A 143 -9.33 -33.98 -13.87
C PRO A 143 -8.42 -33.99 -15.10
N ASN A 144 -7.54 -35.00 -15.14
CA ASN A 144 -6.51 -35.20 -16.16
C ASN A 144 -7.01 -35.04 -17.60
#